data_AF-A0A662XH61-F1
#
_entry.id   AF-A0A662XH61-F1
#
_cell.length_a   1.000
_cell.length_b   1.000
_cell.length_c   1.000
_cell.angle_alpha   90.00
_cell.angle_beta   90.00
_cell.angle_gamma   90.00
#
_symmetry.space_group_name_H-M   'P 1'
#
loop_
_entity.id
_entity.type
_entity.pdbx_description
1 polymer ?
#
loop_
_entity_poly.entity_id
_entity_poly.type
_entity_poly.pdbx_seq_one_letter_code
_entity_poly.pdbx_strand_id
1 'polypeptide(L)'
;MHHRLDVSENSATRRWNRALGLTGCLALVLMASYAASGSRQSVDMFDGTISTLDTDSSAGDTTNQTMPGLIDDSEGVITSSTATSGGSQSGINTVNIGMGCPEFQLAFDSASPGSATPFRSFTLTKGSGYAYVALHLSKLWLPRGSSVVLRAVEGFDTPDRTLNLSTMYPSGQIFGSVLAPPILAKEFRIEFYRDADSVNVTASSTTEVFNVTDYHTQCFGFVADSYYYVLMDQKNPIVATDESICAADNTKEAICYYADPTTRPAFLASRAVARLLIQKAPGISAGCTGWLLGNQGHVLTNHHCVATDAEASGTSVEFMAEADVCSDSVSCASWGACPGNMVAMSVELVHTDETLDYALLKLPSNGPQTAQNYGYLRLKSRAGVVGEQMYIPQHPLYEGKRIALVDDYASHVALLSLSATSCGVTGYSYSGDTQSGSSGSPVLSFADHGVVALHHCGEMCANTGVPAISILADLAANGIDVAAFDGVDDGSSPSANAARFPSFTPPDPVPVLPLTPRLTLNGAIILASGVVSIDQVEFTLSSDSDVAFDVMSVEISDSDIFTDLNGDCRATYLDSMIFLFPKGDTTPVFTMDDSLPDV
;
A
#
# COMPACT_ATOMS: atom_id res chain seq x y z
N MET A 1 -43.09 3.80 -38.15
CA MET A 1 -43.91 4.86 -37.54
C MET A 1 -43.14 5.32 -36.30
N HIS A 2 -42.74 6.60 -36.21
CA HIS A 2 -41.86 7.10 -35.13
C HIS A 2 -42.54 6.97 -33.75
N HIS A 3 -41.83 6.78 -32.64
CA HIS A 3 -40.89 7.75 -32.07
C HIS A 3 -39.39 7.39 -32.12
N ARG A 4 -38.59 8.40 -31.76
CA ARG A 4 -37.17 8.59 -32.08
C ARG A 4 -36.41 8.73 -30.76
N LEU A 5 -35.41 7.89 -30.55
CA LEU A 5 -34.40 8.11 -29.50
C LEU A 5 -33.34 9.05 -30.09
N ASP A 6 -33.39 10.33 -29.73
CA ASP A 6 -32.29 11.24 -30.05
C ASP A 6 -31.10 10.92 -29.12
N VAL A 7 -30.04 10.36 -29.71
CA VAL A 7 -28.74 10.21 -29.08
C VAL A 7 -28.06 11.58 -29.08
N SER A 8 -27.74 12.12 -27.91
CA SER A 8 -26.80 13.24 -27.83
C SER A 8 -25.37 12.71 -27.93
N GLU A 9 -24.66 13.07 -28.99
CA GLU A 9 -23.21 12.85 -29.09
C GLU A 9 -22.50 13.68 -27.99
N ASN A 10 -22.03 13.02 -26.94
CA ASN A 10 -20.73 13.31 -26.29
C ASN A 10 -20.39 12.32 -25.17
N SER A 11 -19.09 11.98 -25.08
CA SER A 11 -18.43 11.11 -24.08
C SER A 11 -18.90 9.65 -23.98
N ALA A 12 -18.01 8.73 -24.35
CA ALA A 12 -18.21 7.29 -24.19
C ALA A 12 -17.66 6.81 -22.83
N THR A 13 -18.51 6.69 -21.82
CA THR A 13 -18.28 5.84 -20.62
C THR A 13 -19.52 5.61 -19.74
N ARG A 14 -20.62 6.39 -19.85
CA ARG A 14 -21.86 6.14 -19.09
C ARG A 14 -23.06 5.81 -19.98
N ARG A 15 -23.58 4.58 -19.88
CA ARG A 15 -24.90 4.20 -20.45
C ARG A 15 -26.01 4.61 -19.49
N TRP A 16 -26.55 5.82 -19.66
CA TRP A 16 -27.77 6.25 -18.98
C TRP A 16 -29.00 5.67 -19.69
N ASN A 17 -29.50 4.52 -19.21
CA ASN A 17 -30.76 3.96 -19.69
C ASN A 17 -31.95 4.73 -19.09
N ARG A 18 -32.47 5.72 -19.82
CA ARG A 18 -33.75 6.37 -19.46
C ARG A 18 -34.93 5.44 -19.76
N ALA A 19 -35.40 4.70 -18.77
CA ALA A 19 -36.62 3.90 -18.84
C ALA A 19 -37.82 4.69 -18.29
N LEU A 20 -38.71 5.12 -19.18
CA LEU A 20 -39.98 5.76 -18.79
C LEU A 20 -40.97 4.70 -18.30
N GLY A 21 -41.30 4.74 -17.00
CA GLY A 21 -42.45 4.05 -16.42
C GLY A 21 -42.38 2.52 -16.45
N LEU A 22 -41.50 1.92 -15.66
CA LEU A 22 -41.48 0.48 -15.43
C LEU A 22 -42.01 0.10 -14.03
N THR A 23 -43.05 -0.74 -14.03
CA THR A 23 -43.31 -1.65 -12.90
C THR A 23 -42.27 -2.77 -12.96
N GLY A 24 -41.65 -3.12 -11.83
CA GLY A 24 -40.58 -4.11 -11.77
C GLY A 24 -41.00 -5.40 -11.06
N CYS A 25 -40.32 -6.50 -11.40
CA CYS A 25 -40.46 -7.79 -10.75
C CYS A 25 -39.04 -8.34 -10.53
N LEU A 26 -38.59 -8.43 -9.28
CA LEU A 26 -37.30 -9.01 -8.91
C LEU A 26 -37.47 -10.51 -8.71
N ALA A 27 -36.56 -11.34 -9.21
CA ALA A 27 -36.48 -12.76 -8.84
C ALA A 27 -35.05 -13.09 -8.40
N LEU A 28 -34.87 -13.41 -7.12
CA LEU A 28 -33.63 -13.95 -6.56
C LEU A 28 -33.49 -15.41 -6.96
N VAL A 29 -32.26 -15.90 -7.16
CA VAL A 29 -31.99 -17.35 -7.35
C VAL A 29 -30.76 -17.72 -6.55
N LEU A 30 -30.88 -18.65 -5.58
CA LEU A 30 -29.80 -18.99 -4.64
C LEU A 30 -29.43 -20.47 -4.74
N MET A 31 -28.20 -20.77 -5.17
CA MET A 31 -27.70 -22.15 -5.34
C MET A 31 -26.88 -22.59 -4.12
N ALA A 32 -27.17 -23.78 -3.59
CA ALA A 32 -26.41 -24.39 -2.48
C ALA A 32 -25.88 -25.77 -2.88
N SER A 33 -24.55 -25.95 -2.80
CA SER A 33 -23.89 -27.24 -3.06
C SER A 33 -22.98 -27.64 -1.91
N TYR A 34 -23.09 -28.89 -1.45
CA TYR A 34 -22.28 -29.44 -0.36
C TYR A 34 -21.48 -30.66 -0.84
N ALA A 35 -20.19 -30.70 -0.50
CA ALA A 35 -19.31 -31.80 -0.85
C ALA A 35 -19.43 -32.99 0.11
N ALA A 36 -20.52 -33.77 0.00
CA ALA A 36 -20.68 -35.06 0.69
C ALA A 36 -20.37 -36.25 -0.23
N SER A 37 -19.58 -37.21 0.27
CA SER A 37 -19.30 -38.46 -0.42
C SER A 37 -20.51 -39.40 -0.43
N GLY A 38 -21.29 -39.38 -1.52
CA GLY A 38 -22.02 -40.50 -2.10
C GLY A 38 -22.99 -41.32 -1.26
N SER A 39 -24.29 -41.11 -1.46
CA SER A 39 -25.21 -42.20 -1.85
C SER A 39 -26.47 -41.66 -2.53
N ARG A 40 -27.08 -42.45 -3.43
CA ARG A 40 -28.33 -42.08 -4.13
C ARG A 40 -29.55 -42.52 -3.33
N GLN A 41 -30.57 -41.68 -3.20
CA GLN A 41 -31.98 -42.11 -3.30
C GLN A 41 -32.95 -40.98 -3.65
N SER A 42 -34.25 -41.31 -3.73
CA SER A 42 -35.24 -40.72 -4.65
C SER A 42 -35.91 -39.42 -4.21
N VAL A 43 -36.40 -38.68 -5.22
CA VAL A 43 -37.31 -37.53 -5.09
C VAL A 43 -38.72 -38.01 -4.76
N ASP A 44 -39.35 -37.40 -3.75
CA ASP A 44 -40.80 -37.32 -3.60
C ASP A 44 -41.19 -35.83 -3.49
N MET A 45 -42.25 -35.42 -4.20
CA MET A 45 -42.88 -34.11 -4.01
C MET A 45 -43.98 -34.22 -2.96
N PHE A 46 -44.08 -33.25 -2.04
CA PHE A 46 -45.30 -33.03 -1.28
C PHE A 46 -45.66 -31.55 -1.19
N ASP A 47 -46.92 -31.28 -1.50
CA ASP A 47 -47.63 -30.02 -1.31
C ASP A 47 -48.49 -30.17 -0.04
N GLY A 48 -48.52 -29.17 0.85
CA GLY A 48 -49.28 -29.26 2.09
C GLY A 48 -48.87 -28.28 3.21
N THR A 49 -49.77 -27.36 3.53
CA THR A 49 -49.73 -26.45 4.69
C THR A 49 -49.64 -27.19 6.04
N ILE A 50 -48.88 -26.65 7.00
CA ILE A 50 -48.87 -27.11 8.41
C ILE A 50 -49.14 -25.94 9.37
N SER A 51 -49.89 -26.23 10.43
CA SER A 51 -50.24 -25.33 11.53
C SER A 51 -49.69 -25.82 12.87
N THR A 52 -49.24 -24.88 13.71
CA THR A 52 -49.20 -24.90 15.21
C THR A 52 -48.60 -26.11 15.96
N LEU A 53 -47.61 -25.82 16.82
CA LEU A 53 -47.30 -26.37 18.18
C LEU A 53 -47.63 -27.85 18.48
N ASP A 54 -46.74 -28.66 19.08
CA ASP A 54 -46.32 -28.47 20.48
C ASP A 54 -45.13 -29.35 20.93
N THR A 55 -44.43 -28.89 21.98
CA THR A 55 -43.68 -29.59 23.06
C THR A 55 -42.99 -30.96 22.88
N ASP A 56 -41.71 -31.05 23.29
CA ASP A 56 -41.22 -31.57 24.60
C ASP A 56 -40.02 -32.55 24.61
N SER A 57 -39.09 -32.35 25.56
CA SER A 57 -38.17 -33.35 26.18
C SER A 57 -37.09 -34.06 25.31
N SER A 58 -35.91 -34.51 25.79
CA SER A 58 -35.16 -34.30 27.07
C SER A 58 -33.72 -34.86 27.00
N ALA A 59 -32.80 -34.28 27.79
CA ALA A 59 -31.55 -34.77 28.42
C ALA A 59 -30.81 -36.08 27.98
N GLY A 60 -29.45 -36.08 27.99
CA GLY A 60 -28.65 -37.31 27.75
C GLY A 60 -27.10 -37.31 27.86
N ASP A 61 -26.49 -36.60 28.82
CA ASP A 61 -25.20 -36.80 29.56
C ASP A 61 -24.03 -37.78 29.13
N THR A 62 -22.78 -37.40 29.49
CA THR A 62 -21.52 -38.20 29.70
C THR A 62 -20.84 -39.03 28.57
N THR A 63 -19.51 -39.36 28.50
CA THR A 63 -18.21 -38.93 29.12
C THR A 63 -16.97 -39.55 28.40
N ASN A 64 -15.79 -38.90 28.48
CA ASN A 64 -14.37 -39.38 28.47
C ASN A 64 -13.95 -40.84 28.12
N GLN A 65 -12.80 -41.01 27.40
CA GLN A 65 -11.54 -41.73 27.84
C GLN A 65 -10.51 -41.97 26.67
N THR A 66 -9.29 -41.36 26.69
CA THR A 66 -7.92 -41.88 27.04
C THR A 66 -7.03 -42.53 25.95
N MET A 67 -5.73 -42.20 25.98
CA MET A 67 -4.57 -42.72 25.19
C MET A 67 -3.95 -44.02 25.75
N PRO A 68 -3.13 -44.75 24.95
CA PRO A 68 -1.73 -45.06 25.36
C PRO A 68 -0.68 -45.17 24.19
N GLY A 69 0.62 -45.38 24.49
CA GLY A 69 1.72 -45.57 23.50
C GLY A 69 2.93 -46.41 24.01
N LEU A 70 3.98 -46.62 23.17
CA LEU A 70 5.31 -47.29 23.40
C LEU A 70 6.20 -47.05 22.13
N ILE A 71 7.50 -46.63 22.09
CA ILE A 71 8.83 -47.18 22.52
C ILE A 71 9.20 -48.51 21.79
N ASP A 72 10.38 -48.84 21.22
CA ASP A 72 11.68 -48.24 20.77
C ASP A 72 12.55 -49.42 20.19
N ASP A 73 13.80 -49.16 19.72
CA ASP A 73 14.86 -49.99 19.06
C ASP A 73 14.89 -50.00 17.49
N SER A 74 16.04 -50.05 16.78
CA SER A 74 17.46 -49.72 17.11
C SER A 74 18.38 -49.64 15.85
N GLU A 75 19.53 -48.94 15.97
CA GLU A 75 20.86 -49.08 15.28
C GLU A 75 20.99 -49.37 13.74
N GLY A 76 21.85 -48.69 12.95
CA GLY A 76 22.84 -47.63 13.27
C GLY A 76 23.78 -47.21 12.10
N VAL A 77 24.96 -46.66 12.43
CA VAL A 77 26.14 -46.25 11.58
C VAL A 77 26.27 -44.77 11.12
N ILE A 78 26.46 -43.91 12.13
CA ILE A 78 27.41 -42.78 12.33
C ILE A 78 28.27 -42.19 11.16
N THR A 79 28.26 -40.84 11.11
CA THR A 79 29.34 -39.83 10.87
C THR A 79 28.99 -38.81 9.78
N SER A 80 29.13 -37.49 9.95
CA SER A 80 29.78 -36.72 11.01
C SER A 80 28.85 -35.63 11.60
N SER A 81 28.94 -35.42 12.91
CA SER A 81 28.21 -34.39 13.64
C SER A 81 29.13 -33.22 14.01
N THR A 82 28.58 -32.01 14.03
CA THR A 82 29.06 -30.97 14.96
C THR A 82 27.86 -30.39 15.68
N ALA A 83 27.95 -30.32 17.00
CA ALA A 83 26.81 -30.27 17.90
C ALA A 83 25.88 -29.06 17.74
N THR A 84 24.59 -29.32 17.96
CA THR A 84 23.66 -28.35 18.53
C THR A 84 24.25 -27.74 19.81
N SER A 85 24.49 -26.44 19.79
CA SER A 85 24.54 -25.62 21.00
C SER A 85 23.45 -24.57 20.89
N GLY A 86 22.69 -24.35 21.96
CA GLY A 86 21.66 -23.31 22.04
C GLY A 86 22.28 -21.93 22.18
N GLY A 87 23.13 -21.53 21.23
CA GLY A 87 23.75 -20.22 21.17
C GLY A 87 22.95 -19.28 20.29
N SER A 88 22.53 -18.14 20.85
CA SER A 88 22.03 -17.02 20.06
C SER A 88 23.03 -16.65 18.97
N GLN A 89 22.57 -16.58 17.72
CA GLN A 89 23.44 -16.18 16.62
C GLN A 89 23.73 -14.68 16.76
N SER A 90 25.01 -14.33 16.86
CA SER A 90 25.49 -12.96 16.81
C SER A 90 25.80 -12.60 15.36
N GLY A 91 25.20 -11.52 14.87
CA GLY A 91 25.42 -11.00 13.52
C GLY A 91 25.88 -9.55 13.55
N ILE A 92 26.52 -9.12 12.46
CA ILE A 92 26.73 -7.71 12.13
C ILE A 92 26.01 -7.45 10.81
N ASN A 93 25.13 -6.45 10.81
CA ASN A 93 24.54 -5.92 9.58
C ASN A 93 25.14 -4.55 9.32
N THR A 94 25.62 -4.33 8.10
CA THR A 94 25.96 -3.00 7.62
C THR A 94 24.69 -2.23 7.27
N VAL A 95 24.63 -0.98 7.70
CA VAL A 95 23.63 0.01 7.29
C VAL A 95 24.37 1.21 6.72
N ASN A 96 23.68 2.17 6.10
CA ASN A 96 24.33 3.44 5.72
C ASN A 96 23.34 4.60 5.90
N ILE A 97 22.93 4.78 7.15
CA ILE A 97 21.88 5.73 7.54
C ILE A 97 22.53 6.94 8.18
N GLY A 98 22.53 8.10 7.52
CA GLY A 98 23.22 9.27 8.05
C GLY A 98 22.86 10.59 7.38
N MET A 99 22.23 11.48 8.13
CA MET A 99 21.82 12.81 7.66
C MET A 99 22.90 13.85 8.00
N GLY A 100 23.18 14.77 7.06
CA GLY A 100 24.13 15.88 7.19
C GLY A 100 23.49 17.25 6.94
N CYS A 101 24.30 18.25 6.61
CA CYS A 101 23.79 19.60 6.26
C CYS A 101 23.57 19.76 4.74
N PRO A 102 22.60 20.60 4.32
CA PRO A 102 21.77 21.47 5.16
C PRO A 102 20.62 20.79 5.89
N GLU A 103 20.26 19.55 5.55
CA GLU A 103 19.01 18.89 5.94
C GLU A 103 18.85 18.74 7.47
N PHE A 104 19.89 18.27 8.17
CA PHE A 104 19.91 18.12 9.62
C PHE A 104 19.78 19.46 10.33
N GLN A 105 20.46 20.49 9.82
CA GLN A 105 20.42 21.84 10.40
C GLN A 105 19.07 22.50 10.18
N LEU A 106 18.49 22.37 8.98
CA LEU A 106 17.13 22.84 8.67
C LEU A 106 16.08 22.10 9.51
N ALA A 107 16.23 20.80 9.70
CA ALA A 107 15.35 19.99 10.56
C ALA A 107 15.44 20.42 12.04
N PHE A 108 16.65 20.72 12.53
CA PHE A 108 16.85 21.27 13.87
C PHE A 108 16.26 22.68 14.04
N ASP A 109 16.58 23.61 13.13
CA ASP A 109 16.14 25.01 13.25
C ASP A 109 14.62 25.18 13.08
N SER A 110 13.98 24.31 12.31
CA SER A 110 12.51 24.26 12.14
C SER A 110 11.77 23.55 13.28
N ALA A 111 12.47 22.76 14.10
CA ALA A 111 11.87 22.04 15.22
C ALA A 111 11.49 22.98 16.38
N SER A 112 10.36 22.71 17.03
CA SER A 112 9.96 23.37 18.29
C SER A 112 10.88 22.94 19.44
N PRO A 113 11.53 23.89 20.16
CA PRO A 113 12.30 23.57 21.37
C PRO A 113 11.46 22.85 22.43
N GLY A 114 11.97 21.75 22.97
CA GLY A 114 11.31 20.98 24.03
C GLY A 114 10.13 20.14 23.55
N SER A 115 10.00 19.88 22.24
CA SER A 115 8.97 18.96 21.73
C SER A 115 9.12 17.55 22.30
N ALA A 116 7.99 16.90 22.60
CA ALA A 116 7.94 15.49 22.95
C ALA A 116 8.08 14.56 21.73
N THR A 117 7.96 15.10 20.51
CA THR A 117 8.25 14.40 19.26
C THR A 117 9.67 14.68 18.79
N PRO A 118 10.39 13.69 18.23
CA PRO A 118 11.70 13.94 17.63
C PRO A 118 11.54 14.77 16.35
N PHE A 119 12.53 15.59 16.02
CA PHE A 119 12.55 16.32 14.74
C PHE A 119 12.99 15.42 13.58
N ARG A 120 13.69 14.32 13.89
CA ARG A 120 13.99 13.19 12.98
C ARG A 120 14.04 11.87 13.74
N SER A 121 13.45 10.84 13.14
CA SER A 121 13.49 9.44 13.59
C SER A 121 13.94 8.56 12.43
N PHE A 122 14.71 7.51 12.71
CA PHE A 122 15.12 6.51 11.72
C PHE A 122 14.99 5.13 12.33
N THR A 123 14.20 4.26 11.71
CA THR A 123 14.13 2.85 12.08
C THR A 123 15.33 2.10 11.50
N LEU A 124 15.97 1.29 12.35
CA LEU A 124 17.21 0.58 12.08
C LEU A 124 16.98 -0.93 11.97
N THR A 125 16.02 -1.46 12.73
CA THR A 125 15.56 -2.86 12.62
C THR A 125 14.08 -2.94 12.95
N LYS A 126 13.35 -3.83 12.29
CA LYS A 126 12.03 -4.29 12.74
C LYS A 126 11.88 -5.80 12.51
N GLY A 127 11.52 -6.55 13.54
CA GLY A 127 11.37 -8.01 13.47
C GLY A 127 10.12 -8.56 14.15
N SER A 128 9.85 -9.85 13.96
CA SER A 128 8.79 -10.55 14.71
C SER A 128 9.24 -10.95 16.12
N GLY A 129 10.52 -11.32 16.27
CA GLY A 129 11.19 -11.61 17.55
C GLY A 129 12.05 -10.45 18.09
N TYR A 130 12.53 -10.62 19.33
CA TYR A 130 13.43 -9.68 20.00
C TYR A 130 14.91 -9.97 19.69
N ALA A 131 15.71 -8.91 19.60
CA ALA A 131 17.17 -8.97 19.55
C ALA A 131 17.81 -7.93 20.49
N TYR A 132 18.96 -8.24 21.06
CA TYR A 132 19.84 -7.18 21.57
C TYR A 132 20.52 -6.51 20.39
N VAL A 133 20.35 -5.20 20.21
CA VAL A 133 20.91 -4.43 19.09
C VAL A 133 21.82 -3.32 19.63
N ALA A 134 23.07 -3.27 19.15
CA ALA A 134 24.04 -2.21 19.44
C ALA A 134 24.40 -1.47 18.15
N LEU A 135 24.07 -0.18 18.08
CA LEU A 135 24.35 0.68 16.94
C LEU A 135 25.80 1.15 16.93
N HIS A 136 26.49 1.02 15.81
CA HIS A 136 27.73 1.74 15.54
C HIS A 136 27.44 2.98 14.68
N LEU A 137 28.07 4.10 15.06
CA LEU A 137 28.01 5.36 14.37
C LEU A 137 29.44 5.76 13.97
N SER A 138 29.77 5.66 12.68
CA SER A 138 31.06 6.13 12.16
C SER A 138 31.26 7.64 12.37
N LYS A 139 30.18 8.43 12.39
CA LYS A 139 30.19 9.88 12.69
C LYS A 139 28.97 10.27 13.53
N LEU A 140 29.17 11.11 14.55
CA LEU A 140 28.10 11.73 15.32
C LEU A 140 28.52 13.15 15.73
N TRP A 141 27.83 14.17 15.23
CA TRP A 141 28.08 15.56 15.61
C TRP A 141 26.80 16.39 15.55
N LEU A 142 26.27 16.71 16.72
CA LEU A 142 24.96 17.34 16.86
C LEU A 142 25.07 18.81 17.29
N PRO A 143 24.14 19.70 16.89
CA PRO A 143 24.10 21.09 17.33
C PRO A 143 23.83 21.18 18.83
N ARG A 144 24.43 22.16 19.52
CA ARG A 144 24.20 22.37 20.96
C ARG A 144 22.71 22.61 21.23
N GLY A 145 22.18 21.95 22.25
CA GLY A 145 20.73 21.98 22.52
C GLY A 145 19.96 20.97 21.67
N SER A 146 20.62 19.88 21.26
CA SER A 146 19.93 18.68 20.77
C SER A 146 20.38 17.44 21.53
N SER A 147 19.49 16.45 21.57
CA SER A 147 19.68 15.15 22.18
C SER A 147 19.47 14.04 21.16
N VAL A 148 20.29 12.99 21.20
CA VAL A 148 20.06 11.72 20.49
C VAL A 148 19.61 10.64 21.46
N VAL A 149 18.54 9.95 21.09
CA VAL A 149 17.92 8.86 21.86
C VAL A 149 17.86 7.63 20.97
N LEU A 150 18.21 6.48 21.53
CA LEU A 150 17.93 5.19 20.92
C LEU A 150 16.65 4.63 21.54
N ARG A 151 15.69 4.23 20.72
CA ARG A 151 14.40 3.67 21.16
C ARG A 151 14.32 2.20 20.79
N ALA A 152 14.09 1.37 21.78
CA ALA A 152 13.54 0.03 21.63
C ALA A 152 12.03 0.15 21.77
N VAL A 153 11.34 -0.14 20.67
CA VAL A 153 9.90 0.01 20.55
C VAL A 153 9.25 -1.28 20.99
N GLU A 154 8.24 -1.14 21.85
CA GLU A 154 7.56 -2.25 22.48
C GLU A 154 6.11 -2.35 21.97
N GLY A 155 5.44 -3.49 22.21
CA GLY A 155 4.04 -3.64 21.82
C GLY A 155 3.08 -2.80 22.69
N PHE A 156 1.82 -2.65 22.26
CA PHE A 156 0.80 -1.80 22.92
C PHE A 156 0.70 -1.92 24.45
N ASP A 157 0.98 -3.09 25.03
CA ASP A 157 0.90 -3.34 26.48
C ASP A 157 2.16 -2.92 27.28
N THR A 158 3.24 -2.52 26.61
CA THR A 158 4.55 -2.24 27.24
C THR A 158 5.09 -0.87 26.80
N PRO A 159 5.54 0.00 27.72
CA PRO A 159 6.14 1.28 27.32
C PRO A 159 7.50 1.09 26.63
N ASP A 160 7.73 1.85 25.56
CA ASP A 160 9.02 1.93 24.86
C ASP A 160 10.19 2.11 25.83
N ARG A 161 11.26 1.34 25.61
CA ARG A 161 12.52 1.51 26.32
C ARG A 161 13.40 2.49 25.56
N THR A 162 13.86 3.54 26.24
CA THR A 162 14.73 4.55 25.63
C THR A 162 16.09 4.60 26.31
N LEU A 163 17.13 4.79 25.51
CA LEU A 163 18.50 5.04 25.93
C LEU A 163 18.91 6.41 25.41
N ASN A 164 18.98 7.41 26.28
CA ASN A 164 19.48 8.73 25.92
C ASN A 164 21.00 8.64 25.66
N LEU A 165 21.35 8.52 24.38
CA LEU A 165 22.72 8.35 23.90
C LEU A 165 23.55 9.63 24.12
N SER A 166 22.91 10.81 24.18
CA SER A 166 23.58 12.08 24.56
C SER A 166 24.07 12.16 26.00
N THR A 167 23.70 11.22 26.88
CA THR A 167 24.34 11.09 28.21
C THR A 167 25.80 10.63 28.11
N MET A 168 26.15 9.88 27.06
CA MET A 168 27.51 9.43 26.75
C MET A 168 28.18 10.31 25.70
N TYR A 169 27.41 10.82 24.73
CA TYR A 169 27.88 11.58 23.58
C TYR A 169 27.16 12.94 23.48
N PRO A 170 27.49 13.91 24.37
CA PRO A 170 26.79 15.19 24.46
C PRO A 170 26.94 16.06 23.21
N SER A 171 25.88 16.79 22.86
CA SER A 171 25.86 17.64 21.67
C SER A 171 26.84 18.83 21.73
N GLY A 172 27.20 19.36 20.56
CA GLY A 172 28.24 20.37 20.40
C GLY A 172 29.68 19.84 20.40
N GLN A 173 29.86 18.52 20.36
CA GLN A 173 31.15 17.83 20.18
C GLN A 173 31.09 16.89 18.97
N ILE A 174 32.25 16.65 18.35
CA ILE A 174 32.40 15.71 17.23
C ILE A 174 32.87 14.37 17.80
N PHE A 175 32.12 13.30 17.51
CA PHE A 175 32.53 11.93 17.77
C PHE A 175 32.64 11.16 16.44
N GLY A 176 33.58 10.22 16.39
CA GLY A 176 33.72 9.27 15.29
C GLY A 176 33.92 7.86 15.83
N SER A 177 33.39 6.87 15.12
CA SER A 177 33.41 5.44 15.50
C SER A 177 32.95 5.20 16.94
N VAL A 178 31.69 5.56 17.23
CA VAL A 178 31.09 5.31 18.55
C VAL A 178 30.14 4.12 18.50
N LEU A 179 30.23 3.25 19.50
CA LEU A 179 29.34 2.11 19.69
C LEU A 179 28.38 2.41 20.83
N ALA A 180 27.09 2.34 20.56
CA ALA A 180 26.06 2.45 21.58
C ALA A 180 25.96 1.15 22.41
N PRO A 181 25.62 1.24 23.71
CA PRO A 181 25.25 0.08 24.51
C PRO A 181 24.10 -0.70 23.84
N PRO A 182 24.13 -2.05 23.87
CA PRO A 182 23.06 -2.86 23.30
C PRO A 182 21.75 -2.63 24.06
N ILE A 183 20.65 -2.42 23.33
CA ILE A 183 19.30 -2.43 23.88
C ILE A 183 18.51 -3.62 23.33
N LEU A 184 17.70 -4.24 24.20
CA LEU A 184 16.79 -5.30 23.77
C LEU A 184 15.61 -4.65 23.06
N ALA A 185 15.39 -5.01 21.80
CA ALA A 185 14.41 -4.40 20.92
C ALA A 185 13.74 -5.45 20.04
N LYS A 186 12.43 -5.30 19.80
CA LYS A 186 11.75 -5.94 18.65
C LYS A 186 11.84 -5.03 17.42
N GLU A 187 11.80 -3.73 17.66
CA GLU A 187 12.04 -2.67 16.69
C GLU A 187 12.96 -1.61 17.33
N PHE A 188 13.94 -1.15 16.57
CA PHE A 188 15.05 -0.33 17.05
C PHE A 188 15.14 0.96 16.22
N ARG A 189 15.22 2.12 16.87
CA ARG A 189 15.31 3.42 16.22
C ARG A 189 16.39 4.32 16.80
N ILE A 190 16.85 5.27 15.99
CA ILE A 190 17.62 6.44 16.42
C ILE A 190 16.78 7.71 16.19
N GLU A 191 16.60 8.48 17.26
CA GLU A 191 15.73 9.65 17.33
C GLU A 191 16.52 10.90 17.76
N PHE A 192 16.22 12.03 17.14
CA PHE A 192 16.87 13.31 17.41
C PHE A 192 15.85 14.32 17.92
N TYR A 193 16.14 14.91 19.07
CA TYR A 193 15.28 15.84 19.80
C TYR A 193 15.94 17.20 19.94
N ARG A 194 15.12 18.25 19.97
CA ARG A 194 15.57 19.62 20.20
C ARG A 194 15.26 20.01 21.64
N ASP A 195 16.28 20.32 22.42
CA ASP A 195 16.17 20.58 23.86
C ASP A 195 15.41 21.90 24.12
N ALA A 196 14.73 22.02 25.26
CA ALA A 196 13.86 23.16 25.58
C ALA A 196 14.60 24.52 25.58
N ASP A 197 15.85 24.55 26.05
CA ASP A 197 16.66 25.77 26.17
C ASP A 197 17.50 26.08 24.90
N SER A 198 17.18 25.45 23.76
CA SER A 198 17.98 25.53 22.54
C SER A 198 17.70 26.77 21.68
N VAL A 199 18.75 27.53 21.39
CA VAL A 199 18.72 28.70 20.51
C VAL A 199 19.00 28.27 19.06
N ASN A 200 18.31 28.86 18.07
CA ASN A 200 18.60 28.62 16.65
C ASN A 200 20.08 28.91 16.34
N VAL A 201 20.70 28.09 15.49
CA VAL A 201 22.09 28.33 15.09
C VAL A 201 22.09 29.39 13.99
N THR A 202 22.44 30.63 14.34
CA THR A 202 22.65 31.68 13.33
C THR A 202 23.79 31.25 12.41
N ALA A 203 23.47 31.03 11.14
CA ALA A 203 24.37 30.43 10.15
C ALA A 203 25.77 31.07 10.13
N SER A 204 26.75 30.35 10.67
CA SER A 204 28.13 30.47 10.18
C SER A 204 28.15 29.90 8.77
N SER A 205 28.79 30.59 7.83
CA SER A 205 28.74 30.27 6.40
C SER A 205 29.33 28.89 6.09
N THR A 206 28.48 27.87 5.94
CA THR A 206 28.84 26.53 5.47
C THR A 206 28.06 26.20 4.19
N THR A 207 28.36 26.94 3.12
CA THR A 207 27.90 26.62 1.76
C THR A 207 28.71 25.49 1.13
N GLU A 208 29.02 24.45 1.90
CA GLU A 208 29.75 23.27 1.43
C GLU A 208 28.82 22.06 1.42
N VAL A 209 28.80 21.39 0.26
CA VAL A 209 27.97 20.21 0.01
C VAL A 209 28.46 19.08 0.92
N PHE A 210 27.58 18.57 1.79
CA PHE A 210 27.89 17.45 2.66
C PHE A 210 28.18 16.18 1.83
N ASN A 211 29.35 15.60 2.03
CA ASN A 211 29.72 14.30 1.49
C ASN A 211 29.92 13.33 2.66
N VAL A 212 29.19 12.21 2.64
CA VAL A 212 29.25 11.14 3.66
C VAL A 212 30.68 10.61 3.85
N THR A 213 31.54 10.74 2.83
CA THR A 213 32.94 10.27 2.86
C THR A 213 33.97 11.35 3.26
N ASP A 214 33.57 12.61 3.44
CA ASP A 214 34.52 13.69 3.80
C ASP A 214 34.53 13.98 5.30
N TYR A 215 35.70 13.78 5.90
CA TYR A 215 36.00 14.02 7.31
C TYR A 215 36.24 15.52 7.61
N HIS A 216 36.59 16.33 6.61
CA HIS A 216 36.99 17.73 6.79
C HIS A 216 35.82 18.73 6.81
N THR A 217 34.64 18.37 6.30
CA THR A 217 33.49 19.29 6.19
C THR A 217 32.88 19.61 7.57
N GLN A 218 32.84 20.90 7.93
CA GLN A 218 32.32 21.37 9.22
C GLN A 218 30.78 21.54 9.24
N CYS A 219 30.07 20.43 9.05
CA CYS A 219 28.60 20.35 9.05
C CYS A 219 28.05 19.34 10.08
N PHE A 220 27.02 19.72 10.85
CA PHE A 220 26.33 18.82 11.79
C PHE A 220 25.62 17.66 11.07
N GLY A 221 25.51 16.53 11.78
CA GLY A 221 24.89 15.31 11.27
C GLY A 221 25.33 14.05 12.00
N PHE A 222 24.95 12.90 11.47
CA PHE A 222 25.38 11.58 11.94
C PHE A 222 25.54 10.61 10.77
N VAL A 223 26.24 9.50 10.98
CA VAL A 223 26.31 8.34 10.08
C VAL A 223 26.34 7.07 10.92
N ALA A 224 25.31 6.24 10.77
CA ALA A 224 25.24 4.85 11.24
C ALA A 224 25.62 3.92 10.09
N ASP A 225 26.68 3.15 10.29
CA ASP A 225 27.34 2.31 9.29
C ASP A 225 27.18 0.80 9.59
N SER A 226 26.86 0.43 10.84
CA SER A 226 26.50 -0.95 11.19
C SER A 226 25.72 -1.05 12.49
N TYR A 227 25.03 -2.18 12.68
CA TYR A 227 24.57 -2.61 13.98
C TYR A 227 24.94 -4.07 14.24
N TYR A 228 25.33 -4.35 15.48
CA TYR A 228 25.55 -5.70 15.98
C TYR A 228 24.25 -6.19 16.61
N TYR A 229 23.86 -7.43 16.34
CA TYR A 229 22.64 -7.99 16.90
C TYR A 229 22.80 -9.42 17.41
N VAL A 230 22.04 -9.77 18.45
CA VAL A 230 21.97 -11.11 19.03
C VAL A 230 20.50 -11.49 19.19
N LEU A 231 20.04 -12.49 18.42
CA LEU A 231 18.63 -12.94 18.43
C LEU A 231 18.28 -13.69 19.74
N MET A 232 17.09 -13.40 20.29
CA MET A 232 16.57 -14.13 21.47
C MET A 232 15.90 -15.46 21.10
N ASP A 233 15.31 -15.56 19.91
CA ASP A 233 14.71 -16.79 19.37
C ASP A 233 15.05 -16.92 17.88
N GLN A 234 15.60 -18.06 17.50
CA GLN A 234 15.94 -18.37 16.10
C GLN A 234 14.72 -18.79 15.27
N LYS A 235 13.59 -19.15 15.90
CA LYS A 235 12.33 -19.47 15.20
C LYS A 235 11.54 -18.23 14.77
N ASN A 236 11.83 -17.09 15.37
CA ASN A 236 11.24 -15.78 15.04
C ASN A 236 12.37 -14.81 14.68
N PRO A 237 13.03 -14.97 13.51
CA PRO A 237 14.10 -14.06 13.11
C PRO A 237 13.55 -12.65 12.88
N ILE A 238 14.46 -11.68 12.73
CA ILE A 238 14.12 -10.40 12.11
C ILE A 238 13.93 -10.70 10.61
N VAL A 239 12.70 -11.07 10.23
CA VAL A 239 12.33 -11.46 8.87
C VAL A 239 11.55 -10.32 8.22
N ALA A 240 12.01 -9.91 7.04
CA ALA A 240 11.25 -9.08 6.13
C ALA A 240 10.03 -9.86 5.60
N THR A 241 8.85 -9.25 5.62
CA THR A 241 7.87 -9.53 4.57
C THR A 241 8.23 -8.67 3.36
N ASP A 242 8.12 -9.21 2.15
CA ASP A 242 8.38 -8.47 0.92
C ASP A 242 7.40 -7.28 0.80
N GLU A 243 7.93 -6.07 0.55
CA GLU A 243 7.21 -4.78 0.55
C GLU A 243 6.43 -4.52 1.85
N SER A 244 7.07 -3.81 2.78
CA SER A 244 6.60 -3.72 4.17
C SER A 244 5.88 -2.41 4.49
N ILE A 245 4.61 -2.53 4.92
CA ILE A 245 4.00 -1.64 5.93
C ILE A 245 4.77 -1.81 7.25
N CYS A 246 5.11 -0.69 7.89
CA CYS A 246 6.08 -0.69 8.97
C CYS A 246 5.54 -0.56 10.40
N ALA A 247 4.22 -0.67 10.60
CA ALA A 247 3.53 -1.26 11.76
C ALA A 247 2.01 -1.24 11.55
N ALA A 248 1.51 -0.09 11.13
CA ALA A 248 0.15 0.11 10.64
C ALA A 248 0.26 0.84 9.31
N ASP A 249 -0.68 0.64 8.38
CA ASP A 249 -0.66 1.42 7.15
C ASP A 249 -0.89 2.91 7.46
N ASN A 250 0.10 3.76 7.19
CA ASN A 250 0.02 5.21 7.39
C ASN A 250 -0.27 5.95 6.08
N THR A 251 -0.34 5.22 4.95
CA THR A 251 -0.78 5.80 3.69
C THR A 251 -2.23 6.26 3.80
N LYS A 252 -2.62 7.21 2.97
CA LYS A 252 -4.00 7.69 2.86
C LYS A 252 -4.41 7.82 1.41
N GLU A 253 -5.70 7.70 1.15
CA GLU A 253 -6.31 8.03 -0.13
C GLU A 253 -5.77 9.36 -0.66
N ALA A 254 -5.31 9.38 -1.92
CA ALA A 254 -4.58 10.52 -2.47
C ALA A 254 -5.33 11.86 -2.27
N ILE A 255 -6.65 11.86 -2.46
CA ILE A 255 -7.53 13.01 -2.32
C ILE A 255 -7.48 13.68 -0.94
N CYS A 256 -7.10 12.96 0.13
CA CYS A 256 -6.91 13.53 1.47
C CYS A 256 -5.82 14.61 1.52
N TYR A 257 -4.86 14.57 0.59
CA TYR A 257 -3.81 15.57 0.47
C TYR A 257 -4.20 16.76 -0.42
N TYR A 258 -5.41 16.81 -0.98
CA TYR A 258 -5.85 17.95 -1.80
C TYR A 258 -6.31 19.17 -0.96
N ALA A 259 -6.86 18.96 0.24
CA ALA A 259 -7.53 20.03 1.01
C ALA A 259 -6.55 21.06 1.61
N ASP A 260 -5.40 20.61 2.09
CA ASP A 260 -4.36 21.48 2.66
C ASP A 260 -3.47 22.07 1.55
N PRO A 261 -3.29 23.40 1.44
CA PRO A 261 -2.38 24.02 0.48
C PRO A 261 -0.93 23.53 0.54
N THR A 262 -0.45 23.01 1.67
CA THR A 262 0.93 22.50 1.83
C THR A 262 1.13 21.14 1.19
N THR A 263 0.11 20.27 1.22
CA THR A 263 0.18 18.90 0.65
C THR A 263 -0.50 18.79 -0.71
N ARG A 264 -1.33 19.76 -1.11
CA ARG A 264 -1.97 19.82 -2.44
C ARG A 264 -1.01 19.60 -3.61
N PRO A 265 0.23 20.15 -3.64
CA PRO A 265 1.18 19.85 -4.71
C PRO A 265 1.56 18.36 -4.81
N ALA A 266 1.59 17.62 -3.71
CA ALA A 266 1.85 16.18 -3.71
C ALA A 266 0.71 15.40 -4.37
N PHE A 267 -0.55 15.78 -4.10
CA PHE A 267 -1.72 15.25 -4.83
C PHE A 267 -1.68 15.65 -6.32
N LEU A 268 -1.36 16.90 -6.64
CA LEU A 268 -1.30 17.35 -8.03
C LEU A 268 -0.21 16.61 -8.83
N ALA A 269 0.90 16.24 -8.20
CA ALA A 269 1.91 15.35 -8.75
C ALA A 269 1.40 13.90 -8.90
N SER A 270 0.67 13.37 -7.90
CA SER A 270 0.16 11.99 -7.93
C SER A 270 -0.86 11.74 -9.04
N ARG A 271 -1.43 12.79 -9.66
CA ARG A 271 -2.26 12.66 -10.88
C ARG A 271 -1.50 12.03 -12.04
N ALA A 272 -0.19 12.23 -12.14
CA ALA A 272 0.67 11.62 -13.17
C ALA A 272 1.02 10.15 -12.91
N VAL A 273 0.51 9.56 -11.82
CA VAL A 273 0.68 8.15 -11.44
C VAL A 273 -0.56 7.35 -11.83
N ALA A 274 -0.32 6.15 -12.37
CA ALA A 274 -1.29 5.21 -12.88
C ALA A 274 -1.16 3.83 -12.25
N ARG A 275 -2.29 3.15 -12.17
CA ARG A 275 -2.39 1.72 -11.87
C ARG A 275 -2.13 0.93 -13.16
N LEU A 276 -1.31 -0.11 -13.07
CA LEU A 276 -0.99 -1.01 -14.18
C LEU A 276 -1.54 -2.40 -13.89
N LEU A 277 -2.23 -3.00 -14.86
CA LEU A 277 -2.53 -4.44 -14.85
C LEU A 277 -1.72 -5.11 -15.96
N ILE A 278 -0.80 -5.98 -15.58
CA ILE A 278 0.11 -6.65 -16.51
C ILE A 278 -0.32 -8.10 -16.66
N GLN A 279 -0.62 -8.53 -17.89
CA GLN A 279 -0.80 -9.95 -18.19
C GLN A 279 0.55 -10.68 -18.16
N LYS A 280 0.78 -11.50 -17.13
CA LYS A 280 1.98 -12.34 -16.99
C LYS A 280 1.87 -13.68 -17.73
N ALA A 281 0.67 -14.25 -17.76
CA ALA A 281 0.35 -15.47 -18.52
C ALA A 281 -1.17 -15.51 -18.84
N PRO A 282 -1.67 -16.48 -19.63
CA PRO A 282 -3.12 -16.71 -19.75
C PRO A 282 -3.73 -16.99 -18.36
N GLY A 283 -4.70 -16.18 -17.95
CA GLY A 283 -5.33 -16.26 -16.61
C GLY A 283 -4.47 -15.77 -15.44
N ILE A 284 -3.28 -15.20 -15.68
CA ILE A 284 -2.40 -14.68 -14.62
C ILE A 284 -2.07 -13.22 -14.90
N SER A 285 -2.50 -12.34 -14.01
CA SER A 285 -2.19 -10.90 -14.06
C SER A 285 -1.47 -10.46 -12.78
N ALA A 286 -0.65 -9.42 -12.90
CA ALA A 286 -0.01 -8.73 -11.78
C ALA A 286 -0.43 -7.26 -11.77
N GLY A 287 -0.62 -6.70 -10.57
CA GLY A 287 -0.77 -5.26 -10.39
C GLY A 287 0.58 -4.62 -10.14
N CYS A 288 0.83 -3.47 -10.75
CA CYS A 288 1.98 -2.60 -10.42
C CYS A 288 1.58 -1.12 -10.50
N THR A 289 2.49 -0.24 -10.12
CA THR A 289 2.38 1.21 -10.32
C THR A 289 3.27 1.64 -11.49
N GLY A 290 2.83 2.67 -12.23
CA GLY A 290 3.66 3.36 -13.22
C GLY A 290 3.31 4.83 -13.29
N TRP A 291 4.15 5.65 -13.94
CA TRP A 291 3.96 7.10 -13.96
C TRP A 291 4.54 7.79 -15.18
N LEU A 292 3.95 8.92 -15.57
CA LEU A 292 4.30 9.66 -16.79
C LEU A 292 5.67 10.35 -16.65
N LEU A 293 6.64 9.90 -17.44
CA LEU A 293 7.96 10.52 -17.54
C LEU A 293 8.00 11.50 -18.72
N GLY A 294 8.04 12.79 -18.41
CA GLY A 294 8.07 13.85 -19.42
C GLY A 294 6.79 13.98 -20.26
N ASN A 295 6.82 14.90 -21.23
CA ASN A 295 5.64 15.41 -21.92
C ASN A 295 5.20 14.62 -23.17
N GLN A 296 5.89 13.54 -23.55
CA GLN A 296 5.55 12.72 -24.73
C GLN A 296 4.74 11.45 -24.41
N GLY A 297 4.40 11.22 -23.14
CA GLY A 297 3.68 10.02 -22.69
C GLY A 297 4.54 8.76 -22.75
N HIS A 298 5.75 8.84 -22.21
CA HIS A 298 6.46 7.66 -21.70
C HIS A 298 5.93 7.35 -20.30
N VAL A 299 5.96 6.08 -19.91
CA VAL A 299 5.57 5.61 -18.57
C VAL A 299 6.74 4.83 -17.99
N LEU A 300 7.19 5.19 -16.79
CA LEU A 300 8.23 4.45 -16.08
C LEU A 300 7.57 3.50 -15.06
N THR A 301 8.10 2.28 -14.93
CA THR A 301 7.74 1.25 -13.93
C THR A 301 8.95 0.32 -13.72
N ASN A 302 8.84 -0.78 -12.97
CA ASN A 302 9.93 -1.75 -12.79
C ASN A 302 10.09 -2.73 -13.97
N HIS A 303 11.29 -3.31 -14.09
CA HIS A 303 11.54 -4.42 -15.02
C HIS A 303 10.75 -5.66 -14.59
N HIS A 304 10.74 -6.01 -13.31
CA HIS A 304 9.97 -7.17 -12.83
C HIS A 304 8.45 -7.01 -13.06
N CYS A 305 7.96 -5.76 -13.16
CA CYS A 305 6.59 -5.46 -13.59
C CYS A 305 6.39 -5.69 -15.10
N VAL A 306 7.24 -5.13 -15.96
CA VAL A 306 7.18 -5.32 -17.43
C VAL A 306 8.58 -5.57 -18.00
N ALA A 307 8.92 -6.83 -18.22
CA ALA A 307 10.23 -7.28 -18.70
C ALA A 307 10.27 -7.51 -20.22
N THR A 308 9.11 -7.68 -20.87
CA THR A 308 9.01 -8.13 -22.26
C THR A 308 7.97 -7.37 -23.09
N ASP A 309 8.15 -7.36 -24.41
CA ASP A 309 7.15 -6.84 -25.37
C ASP A 309 5.78 -7.50 -25.21
N ALA A 310 5.75 -8.79 -24.84
CA ALA A 310 4.52 -9.54 -24.63
C ALA A 310 3.73 -8.97 -23.43
N GLU A 311 4.39 -8.80 -22.29
CA GLU A 311 3.79 -8.18 -21.09
C GLU A 311 3.37 -6.73 -21.37
N ALA A 312 4.22 -5.93 -22.04
CA ALA A 312 3.88 -4.55 -22.42
C ALA A 312 2.63 -4.50 -23.32
N SER A 313 2.56 -5.38 -24.32
CA SER A 313 1.40 -5.47 -25.21
C SER A 313 0.10 -5.88 -24.50
N GLY A 314 0.20 -6.61 -23.39
CA GLY A 314 -0.89 -7.02 -22.51
C GLY A 314 -1.04 -6.17 -21.24
N THR A 315 -0.39 -5.00 -21.16
CA THR A 315 -0.49 -4.09 -20.00
C THR A 315 -1.55 -3.03 -20.22
N SER A 316 -2.51 -2.91 -19.28
CA SER A 316 -3.43 -1.78 -19.22
C SER A 316 -2.87 -0.66 -18.33
N VAL A 317 -3.30 0.59 -18.60
CA VAL A 317 -2.86 1.78 -17.85
C VAL A 317 -4.07 2.61 -17.46
N GLU A 318 -4.25 2.82 -16.15
CA GLU A 318 -5.41 3.47 -15.57
C GLU A 318 -5.00 4.66 -14.67
N PHE A 319 -5.43 5.87 -15.03
CA PHE A 319 -5.14 7.10 -14.28
C PHE A 319 -6.32 7.52 -13.43
N MET A 320 -6.05 8.13 -12.26
CA MET A 320 -7.08 8.58 -11.30
C MET A 320 -7.95 7.43 -10.76
N ALA A 321 -7.38 6.23 -10.58
CA ALA A 321 -8.03 5.15 -9.85
C ALA A 321 -7.87 5.41 -8.34
N GLU A 322 -8.69 6.29 -7.77
CA GLU A 322 -8.51 6.86 -6.42
C GLU A 322 -9.85 7.30 -5.83
N ALA A 323 -9.94 7.44 -4.50
CA ALA A 323 -11.15 7.96 -3.87
C ALA A 323 -11.47 9.38 -4.37
N ASP A 324 -12.77 9.67 -4.59
CA ASP A 324 -13.26 10.99 -5.01
C ASP A 324 -13.43 11.96 -3.83
N VAL A 325 -13.53 11.44 -2.61
CA VAL A 325 -13.62 12.19 -1.35
C VAL A 325 -12.71 11.59 -0.28
N CYS A 326 -12.10 12.45 0.55
CA CYS A 326 -11.40 12.02 1.75
C CYS A 326 -12.42 11.73 2.86
N SER A 327 -12.80 10.46 3.03
CA SER A 327 -13.73 10.01 4.06
C SER A 327 -13.46 8.56 4.43
N ASP A 328 -13.48 8.23 5.73
CA ASP A 328 -13.40 6.85 6.22
C ASP A 328 -14.60 5.98 5.74
N SER A 329 -15.66 6.61 5.20
CA SER A 329 -16.81 5.94 4.59
C SER A 329 -16.59 5.50 3.14
N VAL A 330 -15.46 5.85 2.51
CA VAL A 330 -15.09 5.44 1.15
C VAL A 330 -13.80 4.65 1.24
N SER A 331 -13.92 3.32 1.11
CA SER A 331 -12.77 2.43 1.03
C SER A 331 -12.48 2.12 -0.43
N CYS A 332 -11.25 2.40 -0.86
CA CYS A 332 -10.69 1.87 -2.10
C CYS A 332 -9.81 0.63 -1.87
N ALA A 333 -9.85 0.04 -0.67
CA ALA A 333 -9.01 -1.08 -0.25
C ALA A 333 -9.58 -2.44 -0.70
N SER A 334 -9.73 -2.61 -2.01
CA SER A 334 -9.93 -3.91 -2.65
C SER A 334 -9.46 -3.88 -4.11
N TRP A 335 -9.10 -5.06 -4.64
CA TRP A 335 -8.49 -5.20 -5.95
C TRP A 335 -9.33 -4.55 -7.06
N GLY A 336 -8.77 -3.53 -7.72
CA GLY A 336 -9.44 -2.81 -8.81
C GLY A 336 -10.47 -1.76 -8.37
N ALA A 337 -10.68 -1.56 -7.06
CA ALA A 337 -11.62 -0.57 -6.52
C ALA A 337 -11.29 0.87 -6.96
N CYS A 338 -12.30 1.74 -6.81
CA CYS A 338 -12.25 3.14 -7.21
C CYS A 338 -11.75 3.33 -8.66
N PRO A 339 -12.50 2.80 -9.65
CA PRO A 339 -12.07 2.76 -11.04
C PRO A 339 -11.86 4.16 -11.61
N GLY A 340 -10.73 4.33 -12.29
CA GLY A 340 -10.30 5.58 -12.90
C GLY A 340 -10.58 5.64 -14.40
N ASN A 341 -9.66 6.31 -15.10
CA ASN A 341 -9.67 6.46 -16.55
C ASN A 341 -8.65 5.50 -17.15
N MET A 342 -9.11 4.39 -17.71
CA MET A 342 -8.30 3.54 -18.57
C MET A 342 -7.91 4.32 -19.83
N VAL A 343 -6.61 4.59 -20.03
CA VAL A 343 -6.08 5.35 -21.18
C VAL A 343 -5.41 4.48 -22.24
N ALA A 344 -5.06 3.24 -21.87
CA ALA A 344 -4.46 2.24 -22.75
C ALA A 344 -4.80 0.83 -22.25
N MET A 345 -4.91 -0.12 -23.19
CA MET A 345 -5.00 -1.57 -22.95
C MET A 345 -3.79 -2.32 -23.53
N SER A 346 -2.79 -1.57 -23.98
CA SER A 346 -1.57 -2.06 -24.62
C SER A 346 -0.58 -0.91 -24.68
N VAL A 347 0.69 -1.18 -24.40
CA VAL A 347 1.80 -0.20 -24.49
C VAL A 347 3.01 -0.84 -25.18
N GLU A 348 3.89 0.01 -25.71
CA GLU A 348 5.17 -0.42 -26.31
C GLU A 348 6.27 -0.40 -25.24
N LEU A 349 7.15 -1.41 -25.25
CA LEU A 349 8.37 -1.43 -24.44
C LEU A 349 9.47 -0.67 -25.19
N VAL A 350 9.94 0.46 -24.65
CA VAL A 350 11.01 1.27 -25.27
C VAL A 350 12.38 0.74 -24.87
N HIS A 351 12.54 0.46 -23.59
CA HIS A 351 13.77 -0.04 -22.98
C HIS A 351 13.47 -0.66 -21.62
N THR A 352 14.30 -1.61 -21.17
CA THR A 352 14.18 -2.24 -19.86
C THR A 352 15.55 -2.74 -19.41
N ASP A 353 15.83 -2.65 -18.10
CA ASP A 353 17.06 -3.15 -17.51
C ASP A 353 16.78 -3.93 -16.23
N GLU A 354 17.25 -5.18 -16.19
CA GLU A 354 17.06 -6.12 -15.07
C GLU A 354 17.93 -5.75 -13.85
N THR A 355 19.10 -5.12 -14.06
CA THR A 355 20.07 -4.81 -12.98
C THR A 355 19.67 -3.56 -12.20
N LEU A 356 19.08 -2.58 -12.89
CA LEU A 356 18.49 -1.37 -12.34
C LEU A 356 16.97 -1.49 -12.16
N ASP A 357 16.40 -2.68 -12.37
CA ASP A 357 14.98 -3.01 -12.22
C ASP A 357 14.01 -1.91 -12.69
N TYR A 358 14.16 -1.45 -13.93
CA TYR A 358 13.28 -0.44 -14.51
C TYR A 358 12.88 -0.76 -15.95
N ALA A 359 11.68 -0.34 -16.32
CA ALA A 359 11.14 -0.41 -17.67
C ALA A 359 10.61 0.96 -18.09
N LEU A 360 11.02 1.41 -19.28
CA LEU A 360 10.46 2.57 -19.96
C LEU A 360 9.45 2.10 -21.00
N LEU A 361 8.18 2.40 -20.76
CA LEU A 361 7.06 2.09 -21.62
C LEU A 361 6.62 3.31 -22.41
N LYS A 362 5.88 3.11 -23.50
CA LYS A 362 5.31 4.16 -24.32
C LYS A 362 3.81 3.96 -24.49
N LEU A 363 3.03 4.97 -24.06
CA LEU A 363 1.61 5.03 -24.38
C LEU A 363 1.42 5.19 -25.91
N PRO A 364 0.29 4.70 -26.45
CA PRO A 364 -0.13 4.94 -27.84
C PRO A 364 -0.15 6.44 -28.24
N SER A 365 -0.59 6.75 -29.45
CA SER A 365 -0.51 8.10 -30.05
C SER A 365 -1.17 9.24 -29.26
N ASN A 366 -2.02 8.94 -28.25
CA ASN A 366 -2.58 9.89 -27.30
C ASN A 366 -1.61 10.31 -26.16
N GLY A 367 -0.44 9.69 -26.01
CA GLY A 367 0.50 9.91 -24.90
C GLY A 367 0.80 11.37 -24.53
N PRO A 368 1.10 12.28 -25.48
CA PRO A 368 1.32 13.69 -25.18
C PRO A 368 0.07 14.42 -24.66
N GLN A 369 -1.13 13.98 -25.05
CA GLN A 369 -2.40 14.50 -24.50
C GLN A 369 -2.64 13.97 -23.08
N THR A 370 -2.31 12.70 -22.83
CA THR A 370 -2.36 12.10 -21.48
C THR A 370 -1.45 12.87 -20.52
N ALA A 371 -0.23 13.22 -20.93
CA ALA A 371 0.69 14.06 -20.15
C ALA A 371 0.18 15.50 -19.93
N GLN A 372 -0.60 16.07 -20.86
CA GLN A 372 -1.25 17.37 -20.65
C GLN A 372 -2.45 17.29 -19.69
N ASN A 373 -3.19 16.18 -19.67
CA ASN A 373 -4.38 16.01 -18.85
C ASN A 373 -4.06 15.74 -17.37
N TYR A 374 -3.03 14.93 -17.13
CA TYR A 374 -2.64 14.46 -15.79
C TYR A 374 -1.36 15.10 -15.25
N GLY A 375 -0.59 15.77 -16.10
CA GLY A 375 0.78 16.18 -15.80
C GLY A 375 1.79 15.08 -16.05
N TYR A 376 3.03 15.35 -15.71
CA TYR A 376 4.14 14.41 -15.80
C TYR A 376 5.21 14.74 -14.76
N LEU A 377 5.99 13.73 -14.40
CA LEU A 377 7.08 13.81 -13.46
C LEU A 377 8.42 13.83 -14.20
N ARG A 378 9.48 14.21 -13.47
CA ARG A 378 10.85 14.36 -14.00
C ARG A 378 11.86 13.71 -13.05
N LEU A 379 12.78 12.94 -13.61
CA LEU A 379 13.88 12.28 -12.88
C LEU A 379 14.93 13.30 -12.48
N LYS A 380 15.36 13.29 -11.21
CA LYS A 380 16.41 14.18 -10.72
C LYS A 380 17.79 13.79 -11.27
N SER A 381 18.52 14.78 -11.81
CA SER A 381 19.90 14.60 -12.27
C SER A 381 20.95 14.69 -11.16
N ARG A 382 20.54 14.53 -9.89
CA ARG A 382 21.42 14.51 -8.71
C ARG A 382 21.21 13.24 -7.90
N ALA A 383 22.18 12.90 -7.05
CA ALA A 383 21.95 11.92 -6.00
C ALA A 383 20.85 12.40 -5.03
N GLY A 384 20.17 11.44 -4.39
CA GLY A 384 19.33 11.71 -3.22
C GLY A 384 20.17 12.27 -2.07
N VAL A 385 19.51 12.93 -1.11
CA VAL A 385 20.17 13.36 0.13
C VAL A 385 19.51 12.65 1.31
N VAL A 386 20.31 12.06 2.20
CA VAL A 386 19.75 11.41 3.39
C VAL A 386 19.11 12.46 4.28
N GLY A 387 17.86 12.21 4.67
CA GLY A 387 17.04 13.14 5.41
C GLY A 387 16.17 14.07 4.57
N GLU A 388 16.31 14.00 3.24
CA GLU A 388 15.38 14.62 2.31
C GLU A 388 13.97 14.07 2.58
N GLN A 389 13.00 14.98 2.73
CA GLN A 389 11.60 14.61 2.91
C GLN A 389 11.03 14.12 1.58
N MET A 390 10.41 12.95 1.61
CA MET A 390 9.90 12.26 0.44
C MET A 390 8.39 12.03 0.54
N TYR A 391 7.77 11.64 -0.55
CA TYR A 391 6.44 11.02 -0.56
C TYR A 391 6.30 10.03 -1.72
N ILE A 392 5.43 9.04 -1.55
CA ILE A 392 5.26 7.91 -2.49
C ILE A 392 3.78 7.77 -2.85
N PRO A 393 3.33 8.36 -3.97
CA PRO A 393 2.03 8.06 -4.57
C PRO A 393 2.08 6.71 -5.30
N GLN A 394 1.17 5.80 -4.94
CA GLN A 394 1.26 4.37 -5.26
C GLN A 394 -0.11 3.71 -5.37
N HIS A 395 -0.15 2.54 -6.03
CA HIS A 395 -1.32 1.64 -6.07
C HIS A 395 -0.99 0.31 -5.36
N PRO A 396 -0.98 0.30 -4.01
CA PRO A 396 -0.72 -0.94 -3.26
C PRO A 396 -1.80 -1.96 -3.60
N LEU A 397 -1.45 -3.24 -3.70
CA LEU A 397 -2.37 -4.36 -3.94
C LEU A 397 -3.32 -4.19 -5.17
N TYR A 398 -2.96 -3.37 -6.16
CA TYR A 398 -3.84 -2.98 -7.28
C TYR A 398 -5.13 -2.26 -6.82
N GLU A 399 -5.10 -1.63 -5.65
CA GLU A 399 -6.20 -0.90 -5.02
C GLU A 399 -6.26 0.57 -5.49
N GLY A 400 -7.07 1.39 -4.83
CA GLY A 400 -7.08 2.83 -5.04
C GLY A 400 -5.74 3.50 -4.73
N LYS A 401 -5.50 4.67 -5.33
CA LYS A 401 -4.26 5.40 -5.16
C LYS A 401 -4.12 5.95 -3.75
N ARG A 402 -3.05 5.55 -3.08
CA ARG A 402 -2.69 6.02 -1.75
C ARG A 402 -1.34 6.73 -1.80
N ILE A 403 -1.10 7.65 -0.86
CA ILE A 403 0.18 8.37 -0.76
C ILE A 403 0.80 8.10 0.61
N ALA A 404 2.01 7.55 0.63
CA ALA A 404 2.87 7.57 1.80
C ALA A 404 3.48 8.97 1.94
N LEU A 405 2.98 9.78 2.87
CA LEU A 405 3.51 11.10 3.22
C LEU A 405 4.03 11.18 4.66
N VAL A 406 3.59 10.22 5.48
CA VAL A 406 3.82 10.13 6.92
C VAL A 406 4.22 8.67 7.21
N ASP A 407 5.14 8.48 8.15
CA ASP A 407 5.57 7.16 8.65
C ASP A 407 4.84 6.76 9.95
N ASP A 408 5.17 5.59 10.49
CA ASP A 408 4.48 4.95 11.61
C ASP A 408 4.49 5.78 12.91
N TYR A 409 5.30 6.84 12.93
CA TYR A 409 5.58 7.65 14.11
C TYR A 409 5.03 9.06 13.94
N ALA A 410 4.11 9.25 12.99
CA ALA A 410 3.59 10.54 12.55
C ALA A 410 4.69 11.52 12.08
N SER A 411 5.87 11.02 11.72
CA SER A 411 6.95 11.82 11.14
C SER A 411 6.83 11.83 9.62
N HIS A 412 7.47 12.78 8.95
CA HIS A 412 7.47 12.81 7.49
C HIS A 412 8.34 11.69 6.94
N VAL A 413 7.85 11.01 5.90
CA VAL A 413 8.64 10.03 5.15
C VAL A 413 9.94 10.67 4.67
N ALA A 414 11.07 9.99 4.89
CA ALA A 414 12.39 10.51 4.58
C ALA A 414 13.29 9.47 3.92
N LEU A 415 14.24 9.93 3.09
CA LEU A 415 15.31 9.10 2.57
C LEU A 415 16.27 8.74 3.72
N LEU A 416 16.47 7.45 3.98
CA LEU A 416 17.27 6.93 5.10
C LEU A 416 18.70 6.57 4.68
N SER A 417 18.92 5.99 3.50
CA SER A 417 20.23 5.53 3.00
C SER A 417 20.41 5.79 1.51
N LEU A 418 21.67 6.01 1.08
CA LEU A 418 22.06 6.11 -0.33
C LEU A 418 22.72 4.84 -0.89
N SER A 419 22.92 3.81 -0.06
CA SER A 419 23.52 2.54 -0.44
C SER A 419 22.91 1.39 0.36
N ALA A 420 21.58 1.29 0.36
CA ALA A 420 20.88 0.11 0.84
C ALA A 420 21.13 -1.04 -0.16
N THR A 421 21.46 -2.23 0.36
CA THR A 421 21.73 -3.44 -0.44
C THR A 421 20.67 -4.53 -0.25
N SER A 422 19.52 -4.17 0.32
CA SER A 422 18.34 -5.01 0.37
C SER A 422 17.81 -5.28 -1.05
N CYS A 423 17.16 -6.43 -1.25
CA CYS A 423 16.56 -6.81 -2.53
C CYS A 423 17.54 -6.90 -3.72
N GLY A 424 18.81 -7.26 -3.47
CA GLY A 424 19.79 -7.61 -4.51
C GLY A 424 20.40 -6.46 -5.32
N VAL A 425 19.87 -5.23 -5.20
CA VAL A 425 20.37 -4.04 -5.91
C VAL A 425 20.89 -3.02 -4.89
N THR A 426 21.97 -2.30 -5.22
CA THR A 426 22.41 -1.16 -4.38
C THR A 426 21.61 0.09 -4.75
N GLY A 427 20.70 0.50 -3.87
CA GLY A 427 19.79 1.62 -4.09
C GLY A 427 19.67 2.55 -2.88
N TYR A 428 18.62 3.38 -2.90
CA TYR A 428 18.24 4.20 -1.76
C TYR A 428 17.24 3.45 -0.88
N SER A 429 17.15 3.80 0.41
CA SER A 429 16.02 3.38 1.25
C SER A 429 15.30 4.55 1.88
N TYR A 430 14.04 4.35 2.28
CA TYR A 430 13.17 5.37 2.87
C TYR A 430 12.16 4.75 3.87
N SER A 431 11.57 5.59 4.72
CA SER A 431 10.64 5.17 5.80
C SER A 431 9.17 5.06 5.40
N GLY A 432 8.80 5.31 4.14
CA GLY A 432 7.40 5.32 3.70
C GLY A 432 6.90 3.93 3.40
N ASP A 433 5.73 3.59 3.95
CA ASP A 433 5.02 2.33 3.69
C ASP A 433 4.81 2.07 2.19
N THR A 434 5.00 0.81 1.79
CA THR A 434 4.63 0.29 0.48
C THR A 434 4.13 -1.16 0.63
N GLN A 435 3.43 -1.68 -0.37
CA GLN A 435 2.91 -3.06 -0.40
C GLN A 435 2.85 -3.57 -1.83
N SER A 436 3.00 -4.88 -2.03
CA SER A 436 2.94 -5.55 -3.35
C SER A 436 2.01 -4.87 -4.36
N GLY A 437 2.55 -4.40 -5.48
CA GLY A 437 1.86 -3.57 -6.47
C GLY A 437 2.18 -2.07 -6.38
N SER A 438 2.75 -1.61 -5.25
CA SER A 438 3.47 -0.35 -5.14
C SER A 438 4.72 -0.31 -6.03
N SER A 439 5.26 -1.46 -6.38
CA SER A 439 6.39 -1.64 -7.30
C SER A 439 6.21 -0.78 -8.57
N GLY A 440 7.21 0.06 -8.87
CA GLY A 440 7.21 1.03 -9.95
C GLY A 440 6.76 2.44 -9.57
N SER A 441 6.40 2.67 -8.29
CA SER A 441 6.00 4.00 -7.80
C SER A 441 7.15 5.02 -7.82
N PRO A 442 6.87 6.30 -8.13
CA PRO A 442 7.86 7.36 -8.05
C PRO A 442 8.07 7.80 -6.59
N VAL A 443 9.32 7.87 -6.15
CA VAL A 443 9.69 8.40 -4.83
C VAL A 443 10.07 9.87 -5.01
N LEU A 444 9.16 10.76 -4.62
CA LEU A 444 9.20 12.19 -4.96
C LEU A 444 9.70 13.05 -3.80
N SER A 445 10.56 14.02 -4.10
CA SER A 445 10.99 15.03 -3.12
C SER A 445 9.81 15.92 -2.74
N PHE A 446 9.52 16.09 -1.45
CA PHE A 446 8.43 16.96 -1.00
C PHE A 446 8.73 18.46 -1.25
N ALA A 447 10.01 18.84 -1.33
CA ALA A 447 10.43 20.24 -1.45
C ALA A 447 10.20 20.83 -2.86
N ASP A 448 10.26 20.00 -3.90
CA ASP A 448 10.19 20.45 -5.30
C ASP A 448 9.46 19.49 -6.26
N HIS A 449 8.99 18.33 -5.79
CA HIS A 449 8.24 17.32 -6.57
C HIS A 449 9.01 16.69 -7.75
N GLY A 450 10.33 16.67 -7.71
CA GLY A 450 11.16 15.85 -8.62
C GLY A 450 11.34 14.43 -8.09
N VAL A 451 11.45 13.45 -8.99
CA VAL A 451 11.62 12.03 -8.64
C VAL A 451 13.07 11.75 -8.26
N VAL A 452 13.31 11.30 -7.03
CA VAL A 452 14.64 10.95 -6.50
C VAL A 452 14.97 9.47 -6.73
N ALA A 453 13.95 8.60 -6.71
CA ALA A 453 14.10 7.18 -6.97
C ALA A 453 12.82 6.54 -7.55
N LEU A 454 12.95 5.36 -8.12
CA LEU A 454 11.87 4.46 -8.51
C LEU A 454 11.75 3.35 -7.46
N HIS A 455 10.61 3.21 -6.78
CA HIS A 455 10.40 2.09 -5.84
C HIS A 455 10.47 0.75 -6.58
N HIS A 456 11.12 -0.24 -5.97
CA HIS A 456 11.29 -1.56 -6.60
C HIS A 456 11.12 -2.75 -5.64
N CYS A 457 11.30 -2.56 -4.32
CA CYS A 457 11.19 -3.62 -3.32
C CYS A 457 11.21 -3.02 -1.90
N GLY A 458 11.00 -3.85 -0.88
CA GLY A 458 11.33 -3.50 0.51
C GLY A 458 11.68 -4.72 1.36
N GLU A 459 12.71 -4.56 2.21
CA GLU A 459 13.13 -5.58 3.19
C GLU A 459 13.34 -4.93 4.57
N MET A 460 12.95 -5.63 5.64
CA MET A 460 13.19 -5.26 7.05
C MET A 460 12.83 -3.81 7.42
N CYS A 461 11.73 -3.28 6.86
CA CYS A 461 11.33 -1.88 7.04
C CYS A 461 12.28 -0.81 6.48
N ALA A 462 13.07 -1.20 5.48
CA ALA A 462 13.74 -0.31 4.55
C ALA A 462 13.16 -0.55 3.16
N ASN A 463 12.10 0.17 2.80
CA ASN A 463 11.58 0.17 1.43
C ASN A 463 12.63 0.85 0.52
N THR A 464 12.98 0.19 -0.59
CA THR A 464 14.11 0.58 -1.45
C THR A 464 13.66 1.13 -2.80
N GLY A 465 14.50 2.02 -3.33
CA GLY A 465 14.31 2.60 -4.65
C GLY A 465 15.59 2.72 -5.46
N VAL A 466 15.48 2.46 -6.76
CA VAL A 466 16.55 2.63 -7.75
C VAL A 466 16.79 4.13 -7.95
N PRO A 467 18.03 4.65 -7.82
CA PRO A 467 18.30 6.08 -7.94
C PRO A 467 17.92 6.65 -9.30
N ALA A 468 17.20 7.77 -9.32
CA ALA A 468 16.77 8.44 -10.56
C ALA A 468 17.95 8.81 -11.48
N ILE A 469 19.09 9.21 -10.88
CA ILE A 469 20.32 9.50 -11.60
C ILE A 469 20.93 8.27 -12.29
N SER A 470 20.77 7.06 -11.74
CA SER A 470 21.23 5.81 -12.37
C SER A 470 20.38 5.47 -13.60
N ILE A 471 19.05 5.63 -13.49
CA ILE A 471 18.11 5.43 -14.61
C ILE A 471 18.41 6.44 -15.73
N LEU A 472 18.66 7.71 -15.40
CA LEU A 472 19.07 8.72 -16.38
C LEU A 472 20.39 8.38 -17.09
N ALA A 473 21.37 7.85 -16.35
CA ALA A 473 22.66 7.47 -16.91
C ALA A 473 22.53 6.27 -17.86
N ASP A 474 21.73 5.26 -17.52
CA ASP A 474 21.50 4.09 -18.38
C ASP A 474 20.66 4.45 -19.62
N LEU A 475 19.58 5.22 -19.49
CA LEU A 475 18.79 5.70 -20.63
C LEU A 475 19.67 6.49 -21.61
N ALA A 476 20.54 7.37 -21.11
CA ALA A 476 21.47 8.12 -21.95
C ALA A 476 22.53 7.22 -22.62
N ALA A 477 23.03 6.19 -21.92
CA ALA A 477 23.96 5.20 -22.48
C ALA A 477 23.32 4.36 -23.61
N ASN A 478 22.02 4.08 -23.50
CA ASN A 478 21.21 3.40 -24.50
C ASN A 478 20.61 4.35 -25.57
N GLY A 479 21.03 5.63 -25.59
CA GLY A 479 20.67 6.59 -26.64
C GLY A 479 19.30 7.27 -26.49
N ILE A 480 18.66 7.15 -25.33
CA ILE A 480 17.37 7.76 -25.02
C ILE A 480 17.58 9.10 -24.31
N ASP A 481 17.43 10.19 -25.05
CA ASP A 481 17.50 11.55 -24.50
C ASP A 481 16.22 11.92 -23.75
N VAL A 482 16.24 11.72 -22.42
CA VAL A 482 15.13 12.06 -21.51
C VAL A 482 14.89 13.58 -21.45
N ALA A 483 15.89 14.42 -21.71
CA ALA A 483 15.72 15.87 -21.72
C ALA A 483 14.94 16.34 -22.96
N ALA A 484 15.05 15.63 -24.09
CA ALA A 484 14.29 15.94 -25.31
C ALA A 484 12.75 15.90 -25.13
N PHE A 485 12.26 15.23 -24.08
CA PHE A 485 10.84 15.20 -23.71
C PHE A 485 10.54 15.80 -22.31
N ASP A 486 11.38 16.71 -21.80
CA ASP A 486 11.24 17.35 -20.47
C ASP A 486 11.06 16.35 -19.32
N GLY A 487 11.76 15.22 -19.37
CA GLY A 487 11.76 14.20 -18.31
C GLY A 487 12.87 14.37 -17.25
N VAL A 488 13.70 15.42 -17.35
CA VAL A 488 14.84 15.66 -16.44
C VAL A 488 14.57 16.86 -15.53
N ASP A 489 14.81 16.67 -14.23
CA ASP A 489 14.85 17.73 -13.24
C ASP A 489 16.29 18.02 -12.83
N ASP A 490 16.83 19.14 -13.33
CA ASP A 490 18.19 19.60 -13.07
C ASP A 490 18.33 20.38 -11.76
N GLY A 491 17.23 20.57 -11.02
CA GLY A 491 17.21 21.36 -9.78
C GLY A 491 17.37 22.87 -9.98
N SER A 492 17.30 23.38 -11.22
CA SER A 492 17.48 24.81 -11.54
C SER A 492 16.41 25.73 -10.93
N SER A 493 15.23 25.19 -10.61
CA SER A 493 14.12 25.92 -9.99
C SER A 493 13.20 24.99 -9.18
N PRO A 494 13.02 25.20 -7.86
CA PRO A 494 12.12 24.38 -7.04
C PRO A 494 10.66 24.36 -7.51
N SER A 495 10.20 25.42 -8.20
CA SER A 495 8.84 25.49 -8.76
C SER A 495 8.69 24.85 -10.15
N ALA A 496 9.77 24.32 -10.75
CA ALA A 496 9.73 23.82 -12.12
C ALA A 496 8.79 22.62 -12.28
N ASN A 497 8.87 21.60 -11.40
CA ASN A 497 7.97 20.44 -11.47
C ASN A 497 6.52 20.84 -11.18
N ALA A 498 6.28 21.71 -10.19
CA ALA A 498 4.93 22.20 -9.88
C ALA A 498 4.23 22.85 -11.08
N ALA A 499 4.97 23.52 -11.97
CA ALA A 499 4.45 24.09 -13.21
C ALA A 499 4.09 23.04 -14.30
N ARG A 500 4.35 21.74 -14.07
CA ARG A 500 3.94 20.62 -14.94
C ARG A 500 2.66 19.94 -14.46
N PHE A 501 2.14 20.28 -13.28
CA PHE A 501 0.94 19.66 -12.73
C PHE A 501 -0.29 20.50 -13.12
N PRO A 502 -1.21 19.99 -13.95
CA PRO A 502 -2.39 20.73 -14.35
C PRO A 502 -3.27 21.02 -13.14
N SER A 503 -3.92 22.18 -13.14
CA SER A 503 -4.92 22.53 -12.13
C SER A 503 -5.97 21.41 -12.03
N PHE A 504 -6.30 21.02 -10.80
CA PHE A 504 -7.39 20.10 -10.50
C PHE A 504 -8.43 20.81 -9.67
N THR A 505 -9.69 20.47 -9.92
CA THR A 505 -10.81 20.74 -9.02
C THR A 505 -11.47 19.38 -8.80
N PRO A 506 -11.53 18.86 -7.56
CA PRO A 506 -12.29 17.65 -7.27
C PRO A 506 -13.74 17.80 -7.73
N PRO A 507 -14.44 16.71 -8.03
CA PRO A 507 -15.89 16.74 -8.15
C PRO A 507 -16.49 17.42 -6.91
N ASP A 508 -17.54 18.24 -7.10
CA ASP A 508 -18.33 18.67 -5.95
C ASP A 508 -18.82 17.40 -5.24
N PRO A 509 -18.63 17.25 -3.92
CA PRO A 509 -19.05 16.05 -3.20
C PRO A 509 -20.55 15.89 -3.43
N VAL A 510 -20.92 14.78 -4.08
CA VAL A 510 -22.32 14.48 -4.39
C VAL A 510 -23.07 14.53 -3.06
N PRO A 511 -24.14 15.35 -2.93
CA PRO A 511 -24.91 15.39 -1.70
C PRO A 511 -25.37 13.96 -1.40
N VAL A 512 -24.95 13.42 -0.24
CA VAL A 512 -25.34 12.09 0.19
C VAL A 512 -26.86 12.11 0.30
N LEU A 513 -27.53 11.62 -0.74
CA LEU A 513 -28.97 11.42 -0.74
C LEU A 513 -29.22 10.36 0.33
N PRO A 514 -29.91 10.67 1.44
CA PRO A 514 -30.11 9.69 2.49
C PRO A 514 -30.93 8.54 1.92
N LEU A 515 -30.28 7.38 1.77
CA LEU A 515 -30.95 6.13 1.43
C LEU A 515 -31.99 5.88 2.52
N THR A 516 -33.25 6.13 2.18
CA THR A 516 -34.37 5.91 3.09
C THR A 516 -34.82 4.47 2.85
N PRO A 517 -34.66 3.54 3.82
CA PRO A 517 -35.12 2.16 3.65
C PRO A 517 -36.61 2.17 3.30
N ARG A 518 -36.95 1.65 2.12
CA ARG A 518 -38.34 1.61 1.62
C ARG A 518 -39.04 0.30 1.91
N LEU A 519 -38.28 -0.78 1.94
CA LEU A 519 -38.76 -2.12 2.17
C LEU A 519 -37.61 -2.94 2.77
N THR A 520 -37.89 -3.64 3.86
CA THR A 520 -37.04 -4.68 4.43
C THR A 520 -37.87 -5.95 4.43
N LEU A 521 -37.36 -7.01 3.82
CA LEU A 521 -38.00 -8.32 3.78
C LEU A 521 -37.17 -9.29 4.58
N ASN A 522 -37.74 -9.80 5.68
CA ASN A 522 -37.13 -10.85 6.47
C ASN A 522 -37.76 -12.18 6.03
N GLY A 523 -36.96 -13.09 5.49
CA GLY A 523 -37.36 -14.43 5.08
C GLY A 523 -36.37 -15.47 5.58
N ALA A 524 -36.85 -16.67 5.89
CA ALA A 524 -35.99 -17.77 6.30
C ALA A 524 -35.59 -18.60 5.07
N ILE A 525 -34.35 -18.41 4.60
CA ILE A 525 -33.71 -19.36 3.69
C ILE A 525 -33.38 -20.61 4.52
N ILE A 526 -34.23 -21.64 4.42
CA ILE A 526 -33.97 -22.91 5.10
C ILE A 526 -32.85 -23.64 4.35
N LEU A 527 -31.71 -23.85 5.02
CA LEU A 527 -30.60 -24.68 4.56
C LEU A 527 -31.02 -26.16 4.44
N ALA A 528 -31.76 -26.47 3.38
CA ALA A 528 -32.06 -27.83 2.94
C ALA A 528 -31.05 -28.24 1.86
N SER A 529 -30.19 -29.22 2.19
CA SER A 529 -29.14 -29.73 1.30
C SER A 529 -29.65 -30.02 -0.12
N GLY A 530 -29.18 -29.24 -1.10
CA GLY A 530 -29.41 -29.49 -2.53
C GLY A 530 -30.68 -28.87 -3.13
N VAL A 531 -31.29 -27.87 -2.48
CA VAL A 531 -32.44 -27.12 -3.02
C VAL A 531 -32.06 -25.67 -3.29
N VAL A 532 -32.43 -25.16 -4.46
CA VAL A 532 -32.34 -23.74 -4.83
C VAL A 532 -33.56 -23.01 -4.28
N SER A 533 -33.36 -21.91 -3.55
CA SER A 533 -34.47 -21.02 -3.19
C SER A 533 -34.57 -19.86 -4.19
N ILE A 534 -35.80 -19.47 -4.51
CA ILE A 534 -36.12 -18.40 -5.46
C ILE A 534 -37.19 -17.51 -4.82
N ASP A 535 -36.80 -16.32 -4.38
CA ASP A 535 -37.71 -15.32 -3.79
C ASP A 535 -38.04 -14.23 -4.80
N GLN A 536 -39.33 -13.87 -4.91
CA GLN A 536 -39.81 -12.90 -5.89
C GLN A 536 -40.35 -11.63 -5.20
N VAL A 537 -39.78 -10.48 -5.52
CA VAL A 537 -40.13 -9.18 -4.91
C VAL A 537 -40.65 -8.23 -5.99
N GLU A 538 -41.96 -7.96 -5.98
CA GLU A 538 -42.53 -6.90 -6.82
C GLU A 538 -42.44 -5.54 -6.13
N PHE A 539 -41.99 -4.54 -6.87
CA PHE A 539 -42.02 -3.15 -6.44
C PHE A 539 -42.40 -2.20 -7.59
N THR A 540 -42.85 -1.01 -7.24
CA THR A 540 -43.22 0.04 -8.21
C THR A 540 -42.52 1.32 -7.84
N LEU A 541 -41.76 1.90 -8.78
CA LEU A 541 -41.19 3.23 -8.63
C LEU A 541 -42.26 4.26 -9.01
N SER A 542 -42.61 5.14 -8.08
CA SER A 542 -43.58 6.22 -8.31
C SER A 542 -43.00 7.43 -9.06
N SER A 543 -41.68 7.47 -9.19
CA SER A 543 -40.90 8.47 -9.95
C SER A 543 -39.52 7.91 -10.30
N ASP A 544 -38.87 8.48 -11.31
CA ASP A 544 -37.45 8.25 -11.61
C ASP A 544 -36.63 8.38 -10.30
N SER A 545 -35.91 7.32 -9.94
CA SER A 545 -35.19 7.18 -8.66
C SER A 545 -33.99 6.27 -8.83
N ASP A 546 -32.88 6.58 -8.16
CA ASP A 546 -31.81 5.61 -7.94
C ASP A 546 -32.27 4.57 -6.91
N VAL A 547 -31.93 3.30 -7.14
CA VAL A 547 -32.34 2.17 -6.28
C VAL A 547 -31.10 1.37 -5.91
N ALA A 548 -30.84 1.26 -4.62
CA ALA A 548 -29.85 0.34 -4.07
C ALA A 548 -30.55 -0.91 -3.54
N PHE A 549 -29.91 -2.06 -3.71
CA PHE A 549 -30.30 -3.33 -3.11
C PHE A 549 -29.17 -3.77 -2.19
N ASP A 550 -29.53 -4.32 -1.04
CA ASP A 550 -28.61 -4.81 -0.02
C ASP A 550 -29.15 -6.19 0.42
N VAL A 551 -28.26 -7.18 0.48
CA VAL A 551 -28.57 -8.58 0.77
C VAL A 551 -27.62 -9.05 1.85
N MET A 552 -28.11 -9.13 3.08
CA MET A 552 -27.31 -9.53 4.24
C MET A 552 -27.66 -10.96 4.65
N SER A 553 -26.64 -11.83 4.65
CA SER A 553 -26.77 -13.22 5.10
C SER A 553 -26.56 -13.32 6.61
N VAL A 554 -27.43 -14.05 7.31
CA VAL A 554 -27.44 -14.11 8.78
C VAL A 554 -27.71 -15.52 9.29
N GLU A 555 -26.92 -15.98 10.28
CA GLU A 555 -27.24 -17.18 11.07
C GLU A 555 -28.31 -16.81 12.10
N ILE A 556 -29.38 -17.60 12.20
CA ILE A 556 -30.40 -17.46 13.24
C ILE A 556 -30.08 -18.47 14.34
N SER A 557 -29.80 -17.98 15.54
CA SER A 557 -29.62 -18.84 16.72
C SER A 557 -30.94 -19.48 17.17
N ASP A 558 -30.87 -20.52 18.01
CA ASP A 558 -32.03 -21.13 18.71
C ASP A 558 -32.86 -20.14 19.56
N SER A 559 -32.42 -18.88 19.67
CA SER A 559 -33.06 -17.80 20.41
C SER A 559 -33.54 -16.64 19.52
N ASP A 560 -33.73 -16.88 18.22
CA ASP A 560 -34.12 -15.90 17.19
C ASP A 560 -33.18 -14.66 17.11
N ILE A 561 -31.91 -14.80 17.51
CA ILE A 561 -30.90 -13.76 17.35
C ILE A 561 -30.20 -13.97 16.00
N PHE A 562 -30.32 -12.96 15.14
CA PHE A 562 -29.64 -12.88 13.86
C PHE A 562 -28.18 -12.44 14.06
N THR A 563 -27.23 -13.21 13.53
CA THR A 563 -25.80 -12.91 13.54
C THR A 563 -25.32 -12.80 12.10
N ASP A 564 -24.68 -11.68 11.72
CA ASP A 564 -24.11 -11.49 10.39
C ASP A 564 -23.03 -12.56 10.11
N LEU A 565 -23.12 -13.18 8.93
CA LEU A 565 -22.17 -14.21 8.48
C LEU A 565 -20.94 -13.62 7.80
N ASN A 566 -20.93 -12.33 7.46
CA ASN A 566 -19.78 -11.65 6.88
C ASN A 566 -18.60 -11.56 7.87
N GLY A 567 -17.73 -12.57 7.83
CA GLY A 567 -16.56 -12.71 8.70
C GLY A 567 -16.55 -13.97 9.57
N ASP A 568 -17.56 -14.85 9.49
CA ASP A 568 -17.49 -16.18 10.10
C ASP A 568 -16.79 -17.17 9.17
N CYS A 569 -15.79 -17.89 9.69
CA CYS A 569 -15.06 -18.95 8.97
C CYS A 569 -15.77 -20.31 8.99
N ARG A 570 -17.04 -20.39 9.42
CA ARG A 570 -17.86 -21.61 9.30
C ARG A 570 -18.19 -21.91 7.84
N ALA A 571 -18.18 -23.20 7.49
CA ALA A 571 -18.21 -23.69 6.12
C ALA A 571 -19.61 -23.69 5.46
N THR A 572 -20.30 -22.55 5.48
CA THR A 572 -21.59 -22.32 4.82
C THR A 572 -21.50 -21.06 3.95
N TYR A 573 -21.10 -21.26 2.68
CA TYR A 573 -21.08 -20.22 1.65
C TYR A 573 -22.49 -20.02 1.06
N LEU A 574 -22.89 -18.76 0.86
CA LEU A 574 -24.09 -18.36 0.13
C LEU A 574 -23.67 -17.78 -1.21
N ASP A 575 -24.17 -18.34 -2.31
CA ASP A 575 -23.94 -17.83 -3.66
C ASP A 575 -25.17 -17.03 -4.09
N SER A 576 -25.08 -15.69 -4.12
CA SER A 576 -26.25 -14.82 -4.28
C SER A 576 -26.37 -14.19 -5.68
N MET A 577 -27.48 -14.50 -6.38
CA MET A 577 -27.80 -13.92 -7.69
C MET A 577 -29.00 -12.99 -7.62
N ILE A 578 -28.83 -11.76 -8.10
CA ILE A 578 -29.89 -10.75 -8.18
C ILE A 578 -30.25 -10.51 -9.66
N PHE A 579 -31.51 -10.76 -10.03
CA PHE A 579 -32.05 -10.42 -11.34
C PHE A 579 -33.21 -9.42 -11.23
N LEU A 580 -33.10 -8.30 -11.95
CA LEU A 580 -34.15 -7.29 -12.04
C LEU A 580 -34.85 -7.35 -13.40
N PHE A 581 -36.15 -7.67 -13.41
CA PHE A 581 -36.96 -7.71 -14.62
C PHE A 581 -37.96 -6.54 -14.68
N PRO A 582 -38.19 -5.96 -15.87
CA PRO A 582 -39.44 -5.27 -16.17
C PRO A 582 -40.61 -6.24 -15.98
N LYS A 583 -41.71 -5.79 -15.38
CA LYS A 583 -42.87 -6.67 -15.10
C LYS A 583 -43.48 -7.19 -16.40
N GLY A 584 -43.41 -8.51 -16.58
CA GLY A 584 -43.91 -9.21 -17.77
C GLY A 584 -42.88 -9.40 -18.90
N ASP A 585 -41.63 -8.97 -18.71
CA ASP A 585 -40.50 -9.33 -19.58
C ASP A 585 -39.83 -10.61 -19.07
N THR A 586 -39.19 -11.35 -19.97
CA THR A 586 -38.36 -12.52 -19.65
C THR A 586 -36.87 -12.21 -19.64
N THR A 587 -36.48 -10.96 -19.92
CA THR A 587 -35.10 -10.49 -20.03
C THR A 587 -34.79 -9.56 -18.85
N PRO A 588 -33.73 -9.80 -18.07
CA PRO A 588 -33.35 -8.89 -17.01
C PRO A 588 -32.79 -7.59 -17.58
N VAL A 589 -33.10 -6.45 -16.95
CA VAL A 589 -32.44 -5.16 -17.23
C VAL A 589 -31.14 -4.99 -16.43
N PHE A 590 -30.98 -5.79 -15.37
CA PHE A 590 -29.79 -5.83 -14.52
C PHE A 590 -29.65 -7.24 -13.92
N THR A 591 -28.41 -7.71 -13.86
CA THR A 591 -28.00 -8.96 -13.21
C THR A 591 -26.77 -8.66 -12.38
N MET A 592 -26.71 -9.20 -11.16
CA MET A 592 -25.55 -9.16 -10.28
C MET A 592 -25.33 -10.54 -9.67
N ASP A 593 -24.06 -10.85 -9.44
CA ASP A 593 -23.51 -12.12 -8.99
C ASP A 593 -22.53 -11.79 -7.86
N ASP A 594 -22.60 -12.56 -6.78
CA ASP A 594 -21.77 -12.43 -5.57
C ASP A 594 -20.49 -13.29 -5.65
N SER A 595 -20.43 -14.20 -6.64
CA SER A 595 -19.19 -14.86 -6.97
C SER A 595 -18.15 -13.87 -7.49
N LEU A 596 -16.89 -14.04 -7.06
CA LEU A 596 -15.76 -13.31 -7.62
C LEU A 596 -15.74 -13.52 -9.14
N PRO A 597 -15.54 -12.47 -9.96
CA PRO A 597 -15.60 -12.60 -11.42
C PRO A 597 -14.61 -13.66 -11.89
N ASP A 598 -15.12 -14.64 -12.65
CA ASP A 598 -14.38 -15.81 -13.14
C ASP A 598 -12.97 -15.44 -13.63
N VAL A 599 -11.95 -16.10 -13.04
CA VAL A 599 -10.50 -15.90 -13.24
C VAL A 599 -9.99 -16.50 -14.55
#